data_AF-A0A945CK53-F1
#
_entry.id   AF-A0A945CK53-F1
#
_cell.length_a   1.000
_cell.length_b   1.000
_cell.length_c   1.000
_cell.angle_alpha   90.00
_cell.angle_beta   90.00
_cell.angle_gamma   90.00
#
_symmetry.space_group_name_H-M   'P 1'
#
loop_
_entity.id
_entity.type
_entity.pdbx_description
1 polymer ?
#
loop_
_entity_poly.entity_id
_entity_poly.type
_entity_poly.pdbx_seq_one_letter_code
_entity_poly.pdbx_strand_id
1 'polypeptide(L)'
;MISGRRFNQAKQQICSILFFTALVWFDGPGYAAPDGAFSRQWKYASETSAVIYWQSGDISESANSYVEYGKSDDLDRRTVQTVEPRWSHLHRLTGLETGVEYFYRMVNVETATGKRTVSDLLSLRTEKEEGTVYIPGELAGPPYILDQPDTKYVLTRDITADGTAIDILAKGVVLDLDGHTVTFGDNSPEQVYGVRISSSWEATVCNGSIVQGKKSRDYSAAVGSIRRPRPTEVFGISTDVHLRCAYPMYFSSATDLQVHHNHIYSRVTEIENRHYPGNALLRIQILGRNIRVHDNLFTEGCHWGMVLREKGDNVEIDHNDIRHHQQYVNGYAISASEGADVHHNRITSTGRATHMTRDGIKFHDNYIDTKGHMHLSDLPAGSRPFHHRYIALHGVKLEGRRVKNCKVYNNLVRITQHLSIDSDGQGEPLNKIENGVYIRGTATSISAHTLTDSSRDWEVDRWRNYYVKYAPDRPPALIARNDEENLYGEFGEVEPGEYSIYMKWHYAPPTPLNIACYDPNAMNEVFDNTFVAITHFEKTRHGEYGDSGSWGSSVYFVGMNKGPAEPGKYSCYVHDNQFYSNDLFMSTDYPMDMTVIFEDNTFTLIDRPLKTGRENRMRNLDQPVRETIRAGNVFEE
;
A
#
# COMPACT_ATOMS: atom_id res chain seq x y z
N MET A 1 12.24 -60.75 30.25
CA MET A 1 13.57 -60.33 29.75
C MET A 1 13.40 -59.22 28.73
N ILE A 2 13.65 -58.00 29.20
CA ILE A 2 14.21 -56.80 28.57
C ILE A 2 14.14 -56.61 27.03
N SER A 3 13.51 -55.49 26.67
CA SER A 3 13.78 -54.53 25.58
C SER A 3 13.29 -54.78 24.16
N GLY A 4 12.73 -53.71 23.55
CA GLY A 4 12.90 -53.49 22.11
C GLY A 4 11.81 -52.71 21.38
N ARG A 5 11.83 -51.37 21.50
CA ARG A 5 11.48 -50.39 20.45
C ARG A 5 10.03 -50.29 19.94
N ARG A 6 9.31 -49.31 20.50
CA ARG A 6 8.37 -48.44 19.75
C ARG A 6 8.73 -47.00 20.08
N PHE A 7 9.29 -46.27 19.12
CA PHE A 7 9.27 -44.80 19.00
C PHE A 7 10.17 -44.44 17.81
N ASN A 8 9.57 -44.17 16.65
CA ASN A 8 10.06 -43.24 15.62
C ASN A 8 9.15 -43.32 14.39
N GLN A 9 8.05 -42.56 14.41
CA GLN A 9 7.28 -42.25 13.20
C GLN A 9 6.64 -40.86 13.32
N ALA A 10 7.43 -39.87 13.75
CA ALA A 10 7.00 -38.47 13.86
C ALA A 10 8.10 -37.45 13.50
N LYS A 11 9.05 -37.82 12.60
CA LYS A 11 10.16 -36.93 12.18
C LYS A 11 10.43 -36.92 10.67
N GLN A 12 9.38 -37.08 9.85
CA GLN A 12 9.54 -37.05 8.39
C GLN A 12 8.53 -36.14 7.67
N GLN A 13 7.96 -35.16 8.38
CA GLN A 13 7.00 -34.21 7.79
C GLN A 13 7.33 -32.72 8.05
N ILE A 14 8.55 -32.41 8.53
CA ILE A 14 8.99 -31.03 8.78
C ILE A 14 10.17 -30.61 7.88
N CYS A 15 10.78 -31.52 7.11
CA CYS A 15 11.95 -31.18 6.26
C CYS A 15 11.62 -30.84 4.79
N SER A 16 10.36 -30.69 4.40
CA SER A 16 10.00 -30.42 2.99
C SER A 16 9.67 -28.95 2.67
N ILE A 17 9.77 -28.03 3.64
CA ILE A 17 9.45 -26.60 3.44
C ILE A 17 10.71 -25.74 3.25
N LEU A 18 11.91 -26.28 3.48
CA LEU A 18 13.18 -25.52 3.48
C LEU A 18 13.96 -25.53 2.15
N PHE A 19 13.37 -25.97 1.03
CA PHE A 19 14.09 -26.13 -0.25
C PHE A 19 13.57 -25.30 -1.44
N PHE A 20 12.73 -24.28 -1.23
CA PHE A 20 12.12 -23.51 -2.33
C PHE A 20 12.60 -22.05 -2.50
N THR A 21 13.68 -21.64 -1.84
CA THR A 21 14.29 -20.30 -1.98
C THR A 21 15.70 -20.36 -2.58
N ALA A 22 15.90 -21.17 -3.61
CA ALA A 22 16.88 -20.83 -4.65
C ALA A 22 16.21 -19.82 -5.60
N LEU A 23 15.82 -18.66 -5.06
CA LEU A 23 15.51 -17.50 -5.89
C LEU A 23 16.79 -17.18 -6.64
N VAL A 24 16.67 -16.98 -7.95
CA VAL A 24 17.67 -16.23 -8.70
C VAL A 24 17.73 -14.87 -8.02
N TRP A 25 18.71 -14.68 -7.14
CA TRP A 25 19.11 -13.35 -6.70
C TRP A 25 19.63 -12.70 -7.97
N PHE A 26 18.75 -11.92 -8.60
CA PHE A 26 19.23 -10.93 -9.53
C PHE A 26 19.97 -9.94 -8.65
N ASP A 27 21.31 -10.00 -8.71
CA ASP A 27 22.16 -8.87 -8.35
C ASP A 27 21.80 -7.75 -9.34
N GLY A 28 20.64 -7.11 -9.11
CA GLY A 28 20.33 -5.83 -9.73
C GLY A 28 21.47 -4.86 -9.41
N PRO A 29 21.60 -3.74 -10.14
CA PRO A 29 22.61 -2.74 -9.84
C PRO A 29 22.55 -2.45 -8.34
N GLY A 30 23.61 -2.85 -7.62
CA GLY A 30 23.59 -2.93 -6.17
C GLY A 30 23.28 -1.55 -5.60
N TYR A 31 22.10 -1.40 -5.01
CA TYR A 31 21.75 -0.27 -4.16
C TYR A 31 22.50 -0.41 -2.82
N ALA A 32 23.84 -0.45 -2.88
CA ALA A 32 24.66 -0.43 -1.70
C ALA A 32 24.60 0.99 -1.12
N ALA A 33 23.65 1.22 -0.21
CA ALA A 33 23.62 2.44 0.57
C ALA A 33 24.95 2.57 1.36
N PRO A 34 25.57 3.76 1.43
CA PRO A 34 26.82 3.96 2.15
C PRO A 34 26.75 3.69 3.67
N ASP A 35 25.54 3.60 4.25
CA ASP A 35 25.29 3.77 5.67
C ASP A 35 24.77 2.50 6.37
N GLY A 36 25.61 1.45 6.41
CA GLY A 36 25.44 0.31 7.33
C GLY A 36 24.05 -0.34 7.35
N ALA A 37 23.71 -1.03 8.45
CA ALA A 37 22.41 -1.70 8.61
C ALA A 37 21.25 -0.75 9.03
N PHE A 38 21.55 0.53 9.24
CA PHE A 38 20.64 1.55 9.79
C PHE A 38 20.84 2.87 9.06
N SER A 39 20.14 3.06 7.95
CA SER A 39 20.15 4.29 7.16
C SER A 39 19.00 5.21 7.57
N ARG A 40 19.08 6.48 7.16
CA ARG A 40 18.02 7.49 7.37
C ARG A 40 17.46 7.53 8.79
N GLN A 41 18.37 7.50 9.77
CA GLN A 41 18.00 7.55 11.18
C GLN A 41 17.38 8.91 11.51
N TRP A 42 16.25 8.89 12.20
CA TRP A 42 15.55 10.08 12.66
C TRP A 42 14.97 9.85 14.04
N LYS A 43 14.89 10.91 14.84
CA LYS A 43 14.25 10.88 16.15
C LYS A 43 13.55 12.19 16.46
N TYR A 44 12.51 12.10 17.27
CA TYR A 44 11.85 13.23 17.90
C TYR A 44 11.60 12.91 19.37
N ALA A 45 11.99 13.80 20.28
CA ALA A 45 11.74 13.66 21.71
C ALA A 45 10.75 14.74 22.16
N SER A 46 9.75 14.32 22.91
CA SER A 46 8.75 15.18 23.56
C SER A 46 8.93 15.17 25.08
N GLU A 47 7.94 15.61 25.85
CA GLU A 47 8.05 15.75 27.31
C GLU A 47 8.10 14.41 28.04
N THR A 48 7.32 13.43 27.57
CA THR A 48 7.21 12.10 28.19
C THR A 48 7.26 10.96 27.18
N SER A 49 7.61 11.27 25.93
CA SER A 49 7.68 10.29 24.84
C SER A 49 8.78 10.62 23.82
N ALA A 50 9.06 9.67 22.93
CA ALA A 50 9.90 9.89 21.77
C ALA A 50 9.50 8.98 20.60
N VAL A 51 9.75 9.41 19.37
CA VAL A 51 9.64 8.59 18.16
C VAL A 51 11.03 8.34 17.60
N ILE A 52 11.32 7.09 17.27
CA ILE A 52 12.57 6.64 16.66
C ILE A 52 12.24 6.02 15.31
N TYR A 53 12.94 6.42 14.26
CA TYR A 53 12.78 5.92 12.90
C TYR A 53 14.13 5.57 12.26
N TRP A 54 14.13 4.56 11.42
CA TRP A 54 15.23 4.24 10.53
C TRP A 54 14.78 3.38 9.35
N GLN A 55 15.65 3.25 8.37
CA GLN A 55 15.53 2.29 7.28
C GLN A 55 16.62 1.22 7.36
N SER A 56 16.30 0.04 6.85
CA SER A 56 17.30 -1.00 6.60
C SER A 56 18.18 -0.56 5.43
N GLY A 57 19.44 -0.98 5.42
CA GLY A 57 20.43 -0.49 4.44
C GLY A 57 20.01 -0.73 2.99
N ASP A 58 19.64 -1.96 2.65
CA ASP A 58 19.15 -2.34 1.32
C ASP A 58 17.61 -2.23 1.25
N ILE A 59 17.10 -1.51 0.24
CA ILE A 59 15.66 -1.32 0.01
C ILE A 59 14.91 -2.63 -0.33
N SER A 60 15.62 -3.66 -0.78
CA SER A 60 15.04 -4.97 -1.04
C SER A 60 14.82 -5.77 0.24
N GLU A 61 15.56 -5.49 1.30
CA GLU A 61 15.52 -6.22 2.55
C GLU A 61 14.36 -5.79 3.48
N SER A 62 13.93 -6.71 4.33
CA SER A 62 13.01 -6.42 5.43
C SER A 62 13.50 -7.10 6.70
N ALA A 63 13.27 -6.46 7.84
CA ALA A 63 13.53 -7.05 9.15
C ALA A 63 12.34 -6.83 10.08
N ASN A 64 12.21 -7.68 11.11
CA ASN A 64 11.47 -7.27 12.29
C ASN A 64 12.32 -6.30 13.10
N SER A 65 11.71 -5.43 13.88
CA SER A 65 12.46 -4.43 14.63
C SER A 65 11.89 -4.14 16.01
N TYR A 66 12.76 -3.63 16.88
CA TYR A 66 12.41 -3.02 18.16
C TYR A 66 13.51 -2.03 18.59
N VAL A 67 13.21 -1.23 19.61
CA VAL A 67 14.17 -0.32 20.25
C VAL A 67 14.41 -0.79 21.67
N GLU A 68 15.67 -0.86 22.08
CA GLU A 68 16.08 -1.03 23.47
C GLU A 68 16.47 0.34 24.02
N TYR A 69 16.03 0.67 25.23
CA TYR A 69 16.23 1.99 25.81
C TYR A 69 16.26 1.95 27.35
N GLY A 70 16.90 2.95 27.97
CA GLY A 70 17.02 3.06 29.42
C GLY A 70 17.64 4.39 29.85
N LYS A 71 17.73 4.65 31.16
CA LYS A 71 18.40 5.86 31.70
C LYS A 71 19.93 5.71 31.78
N SER A 72 20.44 4.51 31.53
CA SER A 72 21.86 4.17 31.38
C SER A 72 22.07 3.35 30.12
N ASP A 73 23.33 3.04 29.82
CA ASP A 73 23.76 2.16 28.74
C ASP A 73 23.37 0.68 28.93
N ASP A 74 22.79 0.31 30.08
CA ASP A 74 22.26 -1.04 30.34
C ASP A 74 20.95 -1.35 29.58
N LEU A 75 20.21 -0.32 29.14
CA LEU A 75 18.97 -0.41 28.34
C LEU A 75 17.94 -1.41 28.91
N ASP A 76 17.35 -1.07 30.05
CA ASP A 76 16.44 -1.93 30.84
C ASP A 76 15.02 -2.07 30.27
N ARG A 77 14.66 -1.31 29.23
CA ARG A 77 13.36 -1.34 28.56
C ARG A 77 13.49 -1.66 27.08
N ARG A 78 12.39 -2.13 26.47
CA ARG A 78 12.29 -2.26 25.02
C ARG A 78 10.87 -2.06 24.51
N THR A 79 10.75 -1.62 23.26
CA THR A 79 9.46 -1.62 22.55
C THR A 79 9.04 -3.04 22.17
N VAL A 80 7.76 -3.19 21.82
CA VAL A 80 7.25 -4.44 21.26
C VAL A 80 7.92 -4.68 19.90
N GLN A 81 8.40 -5.90 19.68
CA GLN A 81 8.94 -6.27 18.38
C GLN A 81 7.85 -6.25 17.33
N THR A 82 8.13 -5.68 16.16
CA THR A 82 7.21 -5.76 15.03
C THR A 82 6.97 -7.22 14.66
N VAL A 83 5.71 -7.50 14.32
CA VAL A 83 5.28 -8.85 13.94
C VAL A 83 5.47 -9.12 12.44
N GLU A 84 5.43 -8.06 11.63
CA GLU A 84 5.67 -8.13 10.20
C GLU A 84 6.97 -7.39 9.84
N PRO A 85 7.82 -7.99 8.98
CA PRO A 85 9.08 -7.39 8.64
C PRO A 85 8.88 -6.23 7.66
N ARG A 86 9.63 -5.16 7.87
CA ARG A 86 9.59 -3.93 7.07
C ARG A 86 10.98 -3.45 6.69
N TRP A 87 11.05 -2.59 5.68
CA TRP A 87 12.28 -1.90 5.32
C TRP A 87 12.43 -0.64 6.18
N SER A 88 11.35 0.14 6.30
CA SER A 88 11.25 1.28 7.22
C SER A 88 10.69 0.85 8.57
N HIS A 89 11.23 1.43 9.65
CA HIS A 89 10.87 1.08 11.02
C HIS A 89 10.51 2.34 11.79
N LEU A 90 9.40 2.31 12.53
CA LEU A 90 8.96 3.41 13.39
C LEU A 90 8.57 2.85 14.75
N HIS A 91 9.21 3.34 15.80
CA HIS A 91 8.99 2.92 17.17
C HIS A 91 8.71 4.13 18.05
N ARG A 92 7.82 3.97 19.02
CA ARG A 92 7.48 5.01 19.99
C ARG A 92 7.84 4.56 21.40
N LEU A 93 8.57 5.43 22.09
CA LEU A 93 8.89 5.30 23.51
C LEU A 93 7.88 6.16 24.28
N THR A 94 7.24 5.59 25.29
CA THR A 94 6.26 6.31 26.13
C THR A 94 6.55 6.14 27.62
N GLY A 95 6.01 7.03 28.45
CA GLY A 95 6.26 7.03 29.89
C GLY A 95 7.73 7.27 30.20
N LEU A 96 8.33 8.25 29.51
CA LEU A 96 9.64 8.79 29.83
C LEU A 96 9.47 9.89 30.88
N GLU A 97 10.46 10.06 31.74
CA GLU A 97 10.49 11.17 32.69
C GLU A 97 10.98 12.44 31.99
N THR A 98 10.33 13.57 32.24
CA THR A 98 10.68 14.87 31.66
C THR A 98 12.02 15.39 32.19
N GLY A 99 12.84 15.95 31.30
CA GLY A 99 14.15 16.52 31.64
C GLY A 99 15.27 15.50 31.76
N VAL A 100 14.99 14.21 31.51
CA VAL A 100 15.90 13.09 31.71
C VAL A 100 16.53 12.67 30.38
N GLU A 101 17.84 12.35 30.41
CA GLU A 101 18.53 11.72 29.30
C GLU A 101 18.27 10.21 29.29
N TYR A 102 17.92 9.70 28.11
CA TYR A 102 17.74 8.29 27.83
C TYR A 102 18.73 7.84 26.77
N PHE A 103 19.30 6.66 26.97
CA PHE A 103 20.09 5.96 25.96
C PHE A 103 19.20 4.97 25.24
N TYR A 104 19.46 4.75 23.95
CA TYR A 104 18.72 3.79 23.13
C TYR A 104 19.59 3.20 22.03
N ARG A 105 19.17 2.05 21.49
CA ARG A 105 19.69 1.50 20.24
C ARG A 105 18.58 0.85 19.43
N MET A 106 18.74 0.92 18.12
CA MET A 106 17.83 0.30 17.15
C MET A 106 18.25 -1.15 16.93
N VAL A 107 17.27 -2.04 16.79
CA VAL A 107 17.51 -3.47 16.59
C VAL A 107 16.74 -3.96 15.37
N ASN A 108 17.46 -4.55 14.41
CA ASN A 108 16.89 -5.32 13.31
C ASN A 108 17.05 -6.81 13.61
N VAL A 109 15.99 -7.60 13.38
CA VAL A 109 15.96 -9.06 13.51
C VAL A 109 15.56 -9.64 12.17
N GLU A 110 16.50 -10.34 11.53
CA GLU A 110 16.27 -11.04 10.26
C GLU A 110 15.26 -12.16 10.47
N THR A 111 14.19 -12.18 9.68
CA THR A 111 13.09 -13.15 9.87
C THR A 111 13.49 -14.59 9.52
N ALA A 112 14.41 -14.77 8.56
CA ALA A 112 14.84 -16.09 8.11
C ALA A 112 15.76 -16.80 9.11
N THR A 113 16.67 -16.06 9.74
CA THR A 113 17.74 -16.63 10.58
C THR A 113 17.60 -16.30 12.07
N GLY A 114 16.79 -15.29 12.40
CA GLY A 114 16.75 -14.68 13.73
C GLY A 114 18.00 -13.85 14.05
N LYS A 115 18.91 -13.63 13.08
CA LYS A 115 20.12 -12.84 13.28
C LYS A 115 19.75 -11.42 13.68
N ARG A 116 20.39 -10.97 14.76
CA ARG A 116 20.19 -9.64 15.34
C ARG A 116 21.31 -8.71 14.93
N THR A 117 20.95 -7.54 14.44
CA THR A 117 21.86 -6.43 14.14
C THR A 117 21.45 -5.24 15.00
N VAL A 118 22.42 -4.55 15.60
CA VAL A 118 22.17 -3.42 16.51
C VAL A 118 22.92 -2.18 16.05
N SER A 119 22.32 -1.01 16.25
CA SER A 119 22.99 0.26 16.02
C SER A 119 24.03 0.56 17.12
N ASP A 120 24.80 1.62 16.92
CA ASP A 120 25.52 2.27 18.02
C ASP A 120 24.57 2.70 19.14
N LEU A 121 25.13 2.91 20.33
CA LEU A 121 24.41 3.50 21.46
C LEU A 121 24.18 4.99 21.18
N LEU A 122 22.92 5.40 21.15
CA LEU A 122 22.49 6.77 20.93
C LEU A 122 21.83 7.31 22.20
N SER A 123 21.69 8.62 22.32
CA SER A 123 20.92 9.23 23.41
C SER A 123 19.88 10.23 22.92
N LEU A 124 18.87 10.48 23.74
CA LEU A 124 17.89 11.55 23.58
C LEU A 124 17.57 12.14 24.95
N ARG A 125 17.10 13.38 24.98
CA ARG A 125 16.65 14.04 26.20
C ARG A 125 15.21 14.49 26.01
N THR A 126 14.36 14.16 26.97
CA THR A 126 13.02 14.75 27.05
C THR A 126 13.13 16.14 27.65
N GLU A 127 12.36 17.08 27.14
CA GLU A 127 12.40 18.47 27.62
C GLU A 127 11.00 19.04 27.66
N LYS A 128 10.73 19.83 28.71
CA LYS A 128 9.54 20.65 28.83
C LYS A 128 9.84 22.03 28.26
N GLU A 129 8.93 22.52 27.44
CA GLU A 129 9.08 23.82 26.78
C GLU A 129 8.24 24.88 27.50
N GLU A 130 8.87 26.01 27.81
CA GLU A 130 8.19 27.15 28.44
C GLU A 130 7.12 27.73 27.50
N GLY A 131 5.95 28.11 28.05
CA GLY A 131 4.85 28.63 27.25
C GLY A 131 3.98 27.57 26.56
N THR A 132 4.26 26.27 26.77
CA THR A 132 3.41 25.17 26.31
C THR A 132 2.05 25.20 26.99
N VAL A 133 0.98 25.02 26.21
CA VAL A 133 -0.39 24.86 26.71
C VAL A 133 -0.76 23.38 26.77
N TYR A 134 -1.21 22.91 27.93
CA TYR A 134 -1.50 21.48 28.16
C TYR A 134 -2.97 21.14 27.96
N ILE A 135 -3.24 20.13 27.13
CA ILE A 135 -4.59 19.63 26.87
C ILE A 135 -4.69 18.14 27.19
N PRO A 136 -5.78 17.65 27.82
CA PRO A 136 -6.69 18.41 28.65
C PRO A 136 -5.99 19.08 29.84
N GLY A 137 -6.62 20.10 30.40
CA GLY A 137 -6.18 20.79 31.62
C GLY A 137 -6.43 22.28 31.52
N GLU A 138 -5.70 22.94 30.62
CA GLU A 138 -5.73 24.39 30.45
C GLU A 138 -6.79 24.85 29.43
N LEU A 139 -7.28 23.93 28.59
CA LEU A 139 -8.38 24.17 27.65
C LEU A 139 -9.53 23.19 27.87
N ALA A 140 -10.74 23.70 27.64
CA ALA A 140 -11.95 22.89 27.55
C ALA A 140 -12.05 22.20 26.17
N GLY A 141 -12.63 21.01 26.14
CA GLY A 141 -12.81 20.20 24.93
C GLY A 141 -13.26 18.77 25.31
N PRO A 142 -13.46 17.88 24.32
CA PRO A 142 -13.36 18.11 22.87
C PRO A 142 -14.59 18.83 22.26
N PRO A 143 -14.45 19.49 21.08
CA PRO A 143 -13.20 19.73 20.37
C PRO A 143 -12.29 20.70 21.15
N TYR A 144 -11.01 20.41 21.23
CA TYR A 144 -10.01 21.38 21.70
C TYR A 144 -9.72 22.36 20.57
N ILE A 145 -9.93 23.64 20.84
CA ILE A 145 -9.73 24.71 19.85
C ILE A 145 -8.37 25.36 20.09
N LEU A 146 -7.46 25.22 19.13
CA LEU A 146 -6.10 25.75 19.20
C LEU A 146 -6.03 27.07 18.42
N ASP A 147 -6.31 28.17 19.11
CA ASP A 147 -6.50 29.50 18.53
C ASP A 147 -5.46 30.54 18.99
N GLN A 148 -4.42 30.13 19.72
CA GLN A 148 -3.31 31.00 20.09
C GLN A 148 -2.19 30.89 19.04
N PRO A 149 -1.77 32.02 18.42
CA PRO A 149 -0.68 32.02 17.45
C PRO A 149 0.64 31.58 18.07
N ASP A 150 1.49 30.94 17.28
CA ASP A 150 2.87 30.59 17.62
C ASP A 150 2.99 29.83 18.96
N THR A 151 1.97 28.99 19.23
CA THR A 151 1.80 28.30 20.52
C THR A 151 1.95 26.80 20.34
N LYS A 152 2.72 26.18 21.26
CA LYS A 152 2.82 24.73 21.38
C LYS A 152 1.74 24.20 22.31
N TYR A 153 1.04 23.17 21.86
CA TYR A 153 0.06 22.42 22.64
C TYR A 153 0.55 20.99 22.82
N VAL A 154 0.52 20.50 24.05
CA VAL A 154 0.92 19.14 24.40
C VAL A 154 -0.28 18.37 24.95
N LEU A 155 -0.57 17.23 24.34
CA LEU A 155 -1.55 16.29 24.87
C LEU A 155 -0.97 15.58 26.10
N THR A 156 -1.69 15.52 27.22
CA THR A 156 -1.18 14.98 28.51
C THR A 156 -1.74 13.61 28.89
N ARG A 157 -2.75 13.15 28.13
CA ARG A 157 -3.38 11.84 28.28
C ARG A 157 -4.17 11.50 27.03
N ASP A 158 -4.50 10.23 26.89
CA ASP A 158 -5.42 9.77 25.85
C ASP A 158 -6.79 10.47 25.99
N ILE A 159 -7.41 10.81 24.87
CA ILE A 159 -8.72 11.46 24.80
C ILE A 159 -9.66 10.73 23.84
N THR A 160 -10.96 10.83 24.11
CA THR A 160 -12.03 10.35 23.23
C THR A 160 -13.01 11.48 22.97
N ALA A 161 -13.40 11.67 21.71
CA ALA A 161 -14.39 12.64 21.28
C ALA A 161 -15.51 11.97 20.48
N ASP A 162 -16.76 12.33 20.79
CA ASP A 162 -17.91 11.88 20.00
C ASP A 162 -17.80 12.33 18.54
N GLY A 163 -17.27 13.54 18.31
CA GLY A 163 -17.08 14.16 17.00
C GLY A 163 -15.63 14.51 16.68
N THR A 164 -15.38 15.75 16.27
CA THR A 164 -14.01 16.24 16.01
C THR A 164 -13.28 16.41 17.34
N ALA A 165 -12.04 15.90 17.46
CA ALA A 165 -11.32 15.94 18.73
C ALA A 165 -10.50 17.23 18.91
N ILE A 166 -9.77 17.68 17.88
CA ILE A 166 -8.91 18.87 17.93
C ILE A 166 -9.08 19.69 16.65
N ASP A 167 -9.15 21.03 16.77
CA ASP A 167 -9.25 21.97 15.65
C ASP A 167 -8.20 23.08 15.76
N ILE A 168 -7.33 23.18 14.75
CA ILE A 168 -6.25 24.16 14.67
C ILE A 168 -6.74 25.37 13.86
N LEU A 169 -6.82 26.52 14.53
CA LEU A 169 -7.35 27.77 13.97
C LEU A 169 -6.29 28.86 13.81
N ALA A 170 -5.24 28.86 14.64
CA ALA A 170 -4.19 29.87 14.60
C ALA A 170 -3.02 29.50 13.70
N LYS A 171 -2.18 30.51 13.46
CA LYS A 171 -0.90 30.38 12.75
C LYS A 171 0.18 29.90 13.72
N GLY A 172 1.12 29.09 13.24
CA GLY A 172 2.32 28.74 14.00
C GLY A 172 2.05 27.72 15.11
N VAL A 173 0.89 27.05 15.07
CA VAL A 173 0.50 26.09 16.09
C VAL A 173 1.31 24.82 15.94
N VAL A 174 1.95 24.38 17.03
CA VAL A 174 2.55 23.06 17.13
C VAL A 174 1.67 22.22 18.05
N LEU A 175 1.04 21.18 17.51
CA LEU A 175 0.35 20.17 18.29
C LEU A 175 1.25 18.94 18.41
N ASP A 176 1.73 18.68 19.63
CA ASP A 176 2.44 17.46 19.99
C ASP A 176 1.51 16.58 20.82
N LEU A 177 1.28 15.35 20.36
CA LEU A 177 0.41 14.41 21.06
C LEU A 177 1.15 13.68 22.20
N ASP A 178 2.46 13.93 22.40
CA ASP A 178 3.33 13.33 23.43
C ASP A 178 3.14 11.81 23.59
N GLY A 179 2.95 11.14 22.45
CA GLY A 179 2.76 9.71 22.37
C GLY A 179 1.40 9.19 22.84
N HIS A 180 0.45 10.06 23.13
CA HIS A 180 -0.92 9.73 23.50
C HIS A 180 -1.82 9.42 22.29
N THR A 181 -2.98 8.86 22.59
CA THR A 181 -4.00 8.47 21.62
C THR A 181 -5.18 9.44 21.61
N VAL A 182 -5.54 9.90 20.41
CA VAL A 182 -6.77 10.65 20.14
C VAL A 182 -7.79 9.74 19.46
N THR A 183 -8.89 9.41 20.15
CA THR A 183 -10.03 8.71 19.55
C THR A 183 -11.10 9.71 19.10
N PHE A 184 -11.51 9.69 17.83
CA PHE A 184 -12.47 10.65 17.27
C PHE A 184 -13.64 9.96 16.58
N GLY A 185 -14.79 10.62 16.48
CA GLY A 185 -15.97 9.99 15.86
C GLY A 185 -16.45 8.76 16.63
N ASP A 186 -16.50 8.83 17.96
CA ASP A 186 -17.03 7.72 18.76
C ASP A 186 -18.55 7.60 18.62
N ASN A 187 -19.26 8.73 18.46
CA ASN A 187 -20.71 8.77 18.34
C ASN A 187 -21.21 10.04 17.63
N SER A 188 -20.83 10.24 16.36
CA SER A 188 -21.30 11.37 15.56
C SER A 188 -21.98 10.92 14.27
N PRO A 189 -23.10 11.57 13.86
CA PRO A 189 -23.66 11.41 12.52
C PRO A 189 -22.95 12.28 11.47
N GLU A 190 -22.02 13.14 11.87
CA GLU A 190 -21.35 14.12 11.01
C GLU A 190 -20.01 13.63 10.49
N GLN A 191 -19.50 14.31 9.47
CA GLN A 191 -18.12 14.14 9.03
C GLN A 191 -17.19 14.84 10.03
N VAL A 192 -16.29 14.08 10.65
CA VAL A 192 -15.48 14.54 11.79
C VAL A 192 -14.00 14.20 11.62
N TYR A 193 -13.17 14.75 12.50
CA TYR A 193 -11.72 14.67 12.39
C TYR A 193 -11.03 14.35 13.71
N GLY A 194 -9.94 13.59 13.67
CA GLY A 194 -9.04 13.50 14.83
C GLY A 194 -8.40 14.85 15.08
N VAL A 195 -7.63 15.32 14.11
CA VAL A 195 -7.06 16.66 14.06
C VAL A 195 -7.51 17.34 12.78
N ARG A 196 -8.24 18.45 12.92
CA ARG A 196 -8.64 19.31 11.82
C ARG A 196 -7.74 20.54 11.76
N ILE A 197 -7.15 20.80 10.60
CA ILE A 197 -6.41 22.03 10.30
C ILE A 197 -7.34 22.92 9.48
N SER A 198 -8.09 23.77 10.19
CA SER A 198 -9.07 24.69 9.58
C SER A 198 -8.48 26.04 9.19
N SER A 199 -7.29 26.36 9.71
CA SER A 199 -6.55 27.56 9.34
C SER A 199 -5.90 27.42 7.97
N SER A 200 -5.69 28.55 7.29
CA SER A 200 -4.86 28.63 6.07
C SER A 200 -3.40 28.96 6.39
N TRP A 201 -3.00 28.69 7.63
CA TRP A 201 -1.74 29.10 8.21
C TRP A 201 -0.89 27.90 8.55
N GLU A 202 0.27 28.19 9.12
CA GLU A 202 1.25 27.15 9.38
C GLU A 202 0.89 26.35 10.62
N ALA A 203 1.06 25.04 10.53
CA ALA A 203 0.70 24.13 11.60
C ALA A 203 1.57 22.88 11.56
N THR A 204 1.97 22.40 12.74
CA THR A 204 2.70 21.16 12.93
C THR A 204 1.85 20.21 13.75
N VAL A 205 1.70 18.97 13.31
CA VAL A 205 1.00 17.90 14.06
C VAL A 205 1.95 16.73 14.22
N CYS A 206 2.26 16.36 15.47
CA CYS A 206 3.29 15.37 15.70
C CYS A 206 3.07 14.38 16.85
N ASN A 207 3.79 13.26 16.77
CA ASN A 207 4.09 12.32 17.85
C ASN A 207 2.87 11.77 18.63
N GLY A 208 2.09 10.88 18.02
CA GLY A 208 1.05 10.13 18.73
C GLY A 208 0.23 9.22 17.84
N SER A 209 -0.91 8.79 18.35
CA SER A 209 -1.85 7.92 17.64
C SER A 209 -3.20 8.60 17.46
N ILE A 210 -3.79 8.50 16.26
CA ILE A 210 -5.12 9.04 15.98
C ILE A 210 -6.02 7.92 15.44
N VAL A 211 -7.03 7.55 16.21
CA VAL A 211 -7.86 6.36 16.01
C VAL A 211 -9.32 6.77 15.79
N GLN A 212 -9.96 6.18 14.79
CA GLN A 212 -11.39 6.36 14.60
C GLN A 212 -12.17 5.54 15.63
N GLY A 213 -13.17 6.16 16.25
CA GLY A 213 -14.14 5.54 17.14
C GLY A 213 -15.23 4.81 16.36
N LYS A 214 -16.35 4.53 17.03
CA LYS A 214 -17.36 3.57 16.55
C LYS A 214 -18.27 4.12 15.46
N LYS A 215 -18.46 5.44 15.36
CA LYS A 215 -19.50 6.04 14.50
C LYS A 215 -19.17 7.48 14.08
N SER A 216 -18.94 7.64 12.78
CA SER A 216 -18.84 8.93 12.08
C SER A 216 -19.37 8.81 10.66
N ARG A 217 -19.71 9.91 10.01
CA ARG A 217 -20.07 9.91 8.58
C ARG A 217 -18.87 9.54 7.70
N ASP A 218 -19.18 9.04 6.50
CA ASP A 218 -18.22 8.84 5.40
C ASP A 218 -17.27 10.04 5.23
N TYR A 219 -16.05 9.75 4.80
CA TYR A 219 -14.99 10.73 4.51
C TYR A 219 -14.48 11.51 5.73
N SER A 220 -14.81 11.09 6.95
CA SER A 220 -14.12 11.53 8.17
C SER A 220 -12.62 11.22 8.07
N ALA A 221 -11.76 12.00 8.73
CA ALA A 221 -10.32 11.85 8.58
C ALA A 221 -9.55 11.92 9.91
N ALA A 222 -8.52 11.08 10.09
CA ALA A 222 -7.68 11.16 11.29
C ALA A 222 -6.92 12.50 11.34
N VAL A 223 -6.25 12.87 10.24
CA VAL A 223 -5.72 14.23 10.04
C VAL A 223 -6.32 14.83 8.76
N GLY A 224 -6.91 16.01 8.88
CA GLY A 224 -7.60 16.63 7.75
C GLY A 224 -7.35 18.13 7.65
N SER A 225 -7.21 18.66 6.43
CA SER A 225 -7.28 20.10 6.17
C SER A 225 -8.35 20.41 5.13
N ILE A 226 -9.25 21.32 5.49
CA ILE A 226 -10.37 21.78 4.65
C ILE A 226 -10.13 23.15 3.99
N ARG A 227 -9.07 23.88 4.39
CA ARG A 227 -8.79 25.26 3.93
C ARG A 227 -7.30 25.57 3.82
N ARG A 228 -6.66 25.18 2.70
CA ARG A 228 -5.35 25.70 2.24
C ARG A 228 -4.24 25.73 3.32
N PRO A 229 -3.79 24.58 3.84
CA PRO A 229 -2.70 24.53 4.81
C PRO A 229 -1.42 25.17 4.21
N ARG A 230 -0.72 26.03 4.97
CA ARG A 230 0.48 26.77 4.53
C ARG A 230 1.37 27.27 5.68
N PRO A 231 2.66 26.88 5.73
CA PRO A 231 3.22 25.53 5.57
C PRO A 231 2.66 24.53 6.59
N THR A 232 2.61 23.24 6.28
CA THR A 232 2.15 22.26 7.27
C THR A 232 3.10 21.09 7.33
N GLU A 233 3.39 20.63 8.54
CA GLU A 233 4.25 19.49 8.79
C GLU A 233 3.49 18.45 9.62
N VAL A 234 3.50 17.19 9.18
CA VAL A 234 2.88 16.08 9.93
C VAL A 234 3.89 14.96 10.05
N PHE A 235 4.28 14.62 11.28
CA PHE A 235 5.27 13.57 11.53
C PHE A 235 5.09 12.79 12.81
N GLY A 236 5.61 11.57 12.87
CA GLY A 236 5.50 10.73 14.06
C GLY A 236 4.05 10.38 14.42
N ILE A 237 3.11 10.48 13.47
CA ILE A 237 1.70 10.14 13.66
C ILE A 237 1.45 8.69 13.20
N SER A 238 0.76 7.94 14.05
CA SER A 238 0.18 6.63 13.71
C SER A 238 -1.34 6.80 13.55
N THR A 239 -1.93 6.29 12.48
CA THR A 239 -3.40 6.36 12.27
C THR A 239 -4.05 4.99 12.35
N ASP A 240 -5.31 4.92 12.75
CA ASP A 240 -6.15 3.72 12.54
C ASP A 240 -7.60 4.14 12.28
N VAL A 241 -7.99 4.16 11.01
CA VAL A 241 -9.37 4.43 10.58
C VAL A 241 -9.98 3.16 10.00
N HIS A 242 -11.28 2.95 10.20
CA HIS A 242 -11.93 1.69 9.85
C HIS A 242 -13.36 1.82 9.32
N LEU A 243 -14.03 2.96 9.53
CA LEU A 243 -15.36 3.20 9.00
C LEU A 243 -15.32 3.51 7.50
N ARG A 244 -16.44 3.28 6.84
CA ARG A 244 -16.61 3.46 5.39
C ARG A 244 -16.04 4.80 4.91
N CYS A 245 -15.30 4.77 3.81
CA CYS A 245 -14.71 5.93 3.14
C CYS A 245 -13.73 6.79 3.98
N ALA A 246 -13.39 6.42 5.21
CA ALA A 246 -12.57 7.24 6.10
C ALA A 246 -11.11 7.39 5.60
N TYR A 247 -10.53 8.57 5.79
CA TYR A 247 -9.14 8.85 5.40
C TYR A 247 -8.22 8.83 6.63
N PRO A 248 -7.06 8.16 6.57
CA PRO A 248 -6.00 8.47 7.52
C PRO A 248 -5.58 9.93 7.41
N MET A 249 -5.25 10.40 6.20
CA MET A 249 -4.82 11.77 5.99
C MET A 249 -5.43 12.37 4.71
N TYR A 250 -6.03 13.55 4.84
CA TYR A 250 -6.63 14.28 3.72
C TYR A 250 -6.31 15.78 3.77
N PHE A 251 -5.56 16.27 2.78
CA PHE A 251 -5.23 17.69 2.65
C PHE A 251 -5.85 18.27 1.39
N SER A 252 -6.74 19.24 1.58
CA SER A 252 -7.31 20.01 0.47
C SER A 252 -6.53 21.32 0.26
N SER A 253 -6.21 21.61 -1.00
CA SER A 253 -5.52 22.84 -1.42
C SER A 253 -4.12 23.04 -0.78
N ALA A 254 -3.33 21.98 -0.69
CA ALA A 254 -2.02 21.98 -0.04
C ALA A 254 -0.99 22.88 -0.74
N THR A 255 -0.11 23.47 0.06
CA THR A 255 1.05 24.29 -0.35
C THR A 255 2.06 24.26 0.79
N ASP A 256 3.35 24.07 0.50
CA ASP A 256 4.41 23.98 1.51
C ASP A 256 4.10 22.89 2.57
N LEU A 257 3.72 21.68 2.11
CA LEU A 257 3.29 20.57 2.97
C LEU A 257 4.38 19.49 3.02
N GLN A 258 4.73 19.09 4.24
CA GLN A 258 5.60 17.94 4.50
C GLN A 258 4.85 16.89 5.32
N VAL A 259 4.85 15.65 4.82
CA VAL A 259 4.30 14.48 5.53
C VAL A 259 5.40 13.46 5.62
N HIS A 260 5.95 13.22 6.80
CA HIS A 260 7.07 12.29 6.97
C HIS A 260 7.12 11.55 8.28
N HIS A 261 7.80 10.40 8.31
CA HIS A 261 8.00 9.63 9.53
C HIS A 261 6.67 9.26 10.21
N ASN A 262 5.64 8.95 9.42
CA ASN A 262 4.32 8.54 9.92
C ASN A 262 4.08 7.05 9.67
N HIS A 263 3.22 6.43 10.48
CA HIS A 263 2.61 5.14 10.18
C HIS A 263 1.14 5.36 9.78
N ILE A 264 0.91 5.45 8.47
CA ILE A 264 -0.39 5.74 7.87
C ILE A 264 -1.11 4.41 7.61
N TYR A 265 -1.95 4.01 8.56
CA TYR A 265 -2.66 2.75 8.57
C TYR A 265 -4.18 2.93 8.50
N SER A 266 -4.85 2.02 7.77
CA SER A 266 -6.30 2.02 7.57
C SER A 266 -6.84 0.60 7.48
N ARG A 267 -7.81 0.29 8.34
CA ARG A 267 -8.62 -0.93 8.27
C ARG A 267 -9.85 -0.79 7.38
N VAL A 268 -10.11 0.37 6.79
CA VAL A 268 -11.25 0.61 5.89
C VAL A 268 -11.29 -0.48 4.81
N THR A 269 -12.46 -1.12 4.66
CA THR A 269 -12.74 -2.14 3.64
C THR A 269 -13.80 -1.68 2.65
N GLU A 270 -14.40 -0.51 2.88
CA GLU A 270 -15.56 -0.06 2.13
C GLU A 270 -15.39 1.36 1.62
N ILE A 271 -15.67 1.54 0.33
CA ILE A 271 -15.73 2.84 -0.34
C ILE A 271 -17.09 2.99 -1.01
N GLU A 272 -17.56 4.22 -1.20
CA GLU A 272 -18.80 4.53 -1.90
C GLU A 272 -18.67 4.36 -3.43
N ASN A 273 -17.53 4.74 -3.99
CA ASN A 273 -17.32 4.80 -5.44
C ASN A 273 -15.83 4.66 -5.74
N ARG A 274 -15.45 3.89 -6.77
CA ARG A 274 -14.03 3.74 -7.15
C ARG A 274 -13.47 4.90 -8.00
N HIS A 275 -14.32 5.73 -8.58
CA HIS A 275 -13.91 6.82 -9.45
C HIS A 275 -13.70 8.11 -8.66
N TYR A 276 -14.76 8.61 -8.03
CA TYR A 276 -14.71 9.80 -7.20
C TYR A 276 -15.77 9.75 -6.10
N PRO A 277 -15.44 10.19 -4.87
CA PRO A 277 -14.11 10.63 -4.44
C PRO A 277 -13.14 9.48 -4.24
N GLY A 278 -13.57 8.22 -4.12
CA GLY A 278 -12.68 7.11 -3.79
C GLY A 278 -12.22 7.14 -2.33
N ASN A 279 -11.13 6.43 -2.03
CA ASN A 279 -10.49 6.41 -0.73
C ASN A 279 -8.98 6.29 -0.91
N ALA A 280 -8.18 6.86 -0.02
CA ALA A 280 -6.73 6.75 -0.05
C ALA A 280 -6.18 6.73 1.37
N LEU A 281 -5.01 6.14 1.60
CA LEU A 281 -4.30 6.33 2.87
C LEU A 281 -3.89 7.81 3.02
N LEU A 282 -3.31 8.38 1.96
CA LEU A 282 -3.00 9.81 1.89
C LEU A 282 -3.58 10.42 0.61
N ARG A 283 -4.32 11.50 0.77
CA ARG A 283 -4.80 12.31 -0.35
C ARG A 283 -4.40 13.76 -0.18
N ILE A 284 -3.81 14.32 -1.24
CA ILE A 284 -3.39 15.72 -1.31
C ILE A 284 -3.95 16.32 -2.61
N GLN A 285 -4.76 17.36 -2.47
CA GLN A 285 -5.15 18.23 -3.58
C GLN A 285 -4.19 19.41 -3.60
N ILE A 286 -3.30 19.49 -4.59
CA ILE A 286 -2.26 20.51 -4.62
C ILE A 286 -2.83 21.82 -5.18
N LEU A 287 -2.49 22.94 -4.54
CA LEU A 287 -2.79 24.27 -5.06
C LEU A 287 -1.54 25.14 -5.21
N GLY A 288 -0.45 24.79 -4.53
CA GLY A 288 0.80 25.53 -4.56
C GLY A 288 2.00 24.65 -4.89
N ARG A 289 3.07 24.83 -4.12
CA ARG A 289 4.40 24.26 -4.37
C ARG A 289 4.94 23.56 -3.13
N ASN A 290 6.13 22.97 -3.25
CA ASN A 290 6.91 22.41 -2.14
C ASN A 290 6.10 21.38 -1.35
N ILE A 291 5.64 20.34 -2.04
CA ILE A 291 4.94 19.22 -1.41
C ILE A 291 5.93 18.07 -1.31
N ARG A 292 6.20 17.61 -0.09
CA ARG A 292 7.08 16.45 0.12
C ARG A 292 6.38 15.39 0.95
N VAL A 293 6.41 14.16 0.46
CA VAL A 293 5.91 12.99 1.20
C VAL A 293 7.02 11.97 1.29
N HIS A 294 7.61 11.80 2.47
CA HIS A 294 8.81 10.97 2.60
C HIS A 294 8.97 10.21 3.91
N ASP A 295 9.71 9.10 3.90
CA ASP A 295 10.01 8.34 5.14
C ASP A 295 8.75 7.84 5.89
N ASN A 296 7.63 7.62 5.19
CA ASN A 296 6.40 7.12 5.80
C ASN A 296 6.22 5.61 5.58
N LEU A 297 5.53 4.97 6.52
CA LEU A 297 5.01 3.62 6.40
C LEU A 297 3.53 3.69 6.01
N PHE A 298 3.18 3.23 4.82
CA PHE A 298 1.80 3.06 4.37
C PHE A 298 1.39 1.61 4.51
N THR A 299 0.31 1.34 5.24
CA THR A 299 -0.10 -0.03 5.56
C THR A 299 -1.61 -0.22 5.39
N GLU A 300 -2.01 -1.30 4.72
CA GLU A 300 -3.40 -1.63 4.42
C GLU A 300 -4.10 -0.56 3.54
N GLY A 301 -5.36 -0.21 3.82
CA GLY A 301 -6.19 0.66 2.99
C GLY A 301 -6.70 -0.02 1.72
N CYS A 302 -8.00 0.09 1.44
CA CYS A 302 -8.67 -0.76 0.45
C CYS A 302 -8.62 -0.26 -1.00
N HIS A 303 -8.10 0.93 -1.30
CA HIS A 303 -8.20 1.51 -2.64
C HIS A 303 -6.89 2.13 -3.13
N TRP A 304 -6.55 3.35 -2.72
CA TRP A 304 -5.28 3.97 -3.09
C TRP A 304 -4.33 4.02 -1.88
N GLY A 305 -3.02 3.85 -2.12
CA GLY A 305 -2.02 4.23 -1.12
C GLY A 305 -1.96 5.75 -1.02
N MET A 306 -1.46 6.40 -2.06
CA MET A 306 -1.24 7.83 -2.12
C MET A 306 -1.83 8.44 -3.39
N VAL A 307 -2.53 9.57 -3.26
CA VAL A 307 -3.08 10.33 -4.39
C VAL A 307 -2.72 11.80 -4.25
N LEU A 308 -1.85 12.27 -5.13
CA LEU A 308 -1.56 13.69 -5.35
C LEU A 308 -2.26 14.13 -6.64
N ARG A 309 -3.06 15.19 -6.55
CA ARG A 309 -3.82 15.77 -7.67
C ARG A 309 -3.37 17.19 -7.95
N GLU A 310 -3.71 17.64 -9.15
CA GLU A 310 -3.33 18.94 -9.71
C GLU A 310 -1.83 19.09 -9.98
N LYS A 311 -1.42 20.27 -10.41
CA LYS A 311 -0.02 20.62 -10.65
C LYS A 311 0.53 21.33 -9.41
N GLY A 312 1.77 21.03 -9.06
CA GLY A 312 2.54 21.84 -8.12
C GLY A 312 3.99 21.96 -8.58
N ASP A 313 4.64 23.04 -8.20
CA ASP A 313 6.09 23.16 -8.38
C ASP A 313 6.78 22.45 -7.21
N ASN A 314 7.89 21.75 -7.47
CA ASN A 314 8.66 21.06 -6.43
C ASN A 314 7.80 20.08 -5.61
N VAL A 315 7.25 19.07 -6.28
CA VAL A 315 6.52 17.98 -5.65
C VAL A 315 7.39 16.72 -5.66
N GLU A 316 7.71 16.20 -4.48
CA GLU A 316 8.60 15.05 -4.31
C GLU A 316 7.92 13.97 -3.44
N ILE A 317 8.00 12.72 -3.89
CA ILE A 317 7.52 11.54 -3.16
C ILE A 317 8.68 10.56 -3.05
N ASP A 318 9.29 10.45 -1.87
CA ASP A 318 10.54 9.72 -1.73
C ASP A 318 10.68 8.87 -0.47
N HIS A 319 11.44 7.76 -0.54
CA HIS A 319 11.79 6.97 0.65
C HIS A 319 10.61 6.44 1.48
N ASN A 320 9.43 6.23 0.88
CA ASN A 320 8.28 5.65 1.59
C ASN A 320 8.27 4.11 1.50
N ASP A 321 7.88 3.43 2.59
CA ASP A 321 7.59 1.98 2.63
C ASP A 321 6.08 1.77 2.47
N ILE A 322 5.66 1.32 1.27
CA ILE A 322 4.26 1.22 0.87
C ILE A 322 3.83 -0.23 0.72
N ARG A 323 3.04 -0.69 1.69
CA ARG A 323 2.38 -1.99 1.69
C ARG A 323 0.87 -1.79 1.84
N HIS A 324 0.26 -1.24 0.79
CA HIS A 324 -1.19 -1.06 0.75
C HIS A 324 -1.90 -2.32 0.24
N HIS A 325 -3.18 -2.50 0.60
CA HIS A 325 -4.00 -3.64 0.18
C HIS A 325 -5.12 -3.21 -0.76
N GLN A 326 -4.85 -3.21 -2.06
CA GLN A 326 -5.86 -2.81 -3.03
C GLN A 326 -7.02 -3.83 -3.11
N GLN A 327 -8.20 -3.44 -2.65
CA GLN A 327 -9.43 -4.21 -2.79
C GLN A 327 -10.28 -3.71 -3.96
N TYR A 328 -10.18 -2.44 -4.34
CA TYR A 328 -10.99 -1.83 -5.40
C TYR A 328 -10.18 -1.55 -6.66
N VAL A 329 -10.77 -1.81 -7.83
CA VAL A 329 -10.11 -1.54 -9.11
C VAL A 329 -9.87 -0.05 -9.26
N ASN A 330 -8.89 0.30 -10.09
CA ASN A 330 -8.41 1.67 -10.31
C ASN A 330 -7.65 2.28 -9.14
N GLY A 331 -7.56 1.62 -8.00
CA GLY A 331 -6.55 1.91 -6.97
C GLY A 331 -5.12 1.64 -7.44
N TYR A 332 -4.17 2.35 -6.85
CA TYR A 332 -2.72 2.17 -7.01
C TYR A 332 -2.01 2.61 -5.73
N ALA A 333 -0.80 2.12 -5.51
CA ALA A 333 0.05 2.56 -4.40
C ALA A 333 0.38 4.06 -4.52
N ILE A 334 0.67 4.55 -5.73
CA ILE A 334 0.96 5.96 -6.00
C ILE A 334 0.20 6.45 -7.24
N SER A 335 -0.47 7.60 -7.10
CA SER A 335 -0.91 8.46 -8.21
C SER A 335 -0.28 9.82 -8.04
N ALA A 336 0.75 10.11 -8.84
CA ALA A 336 1.51 11.35 -8.75
C ALA A 336 0.83 12.52 -9.49
N SER A 337 1.14 13.74 -9.05
CA SER A 337 0.75 15.01 -9.69
C SER A 337 1.60 15.31 -10.92
N GLU A 338 1.19 16.32 -11.70
CA GLU A 338 2.00 16.83 -12.81
C GLU A 338 3.36 17.34 -12.31
N GLY A 339 4.45 17.00 -13.01
CA GLY A 339 5.80 17.46 -12.70
C GLY A 339 6.44 16.83 -11.45
N ALA A 340 5.77 15.86 -10.82
CA ALA A 340 6.28 15.25 -9.59
C ALA A 340 7.55 14.42 -9.83
N ASP A 341 8.45 14.46 -8.85
CA ASP A 341 9.61 13.59 -8.75
C ASP A 341 9.33 12.47 -7.75
N VAL A 342 9.39 11.21 -8.20
CA VAL A 342 8.97 10.04 -7.42
C VAL A 342 10.08 9.01 -7.39
N HIS A 343 10.77 8.88 -6.26
CA HIS A 343 11.97 8.04 -6.21
C HIS A 343 12.29 7.38 -4.88
N HIS A 344 13.08 6.30 -4.92
CA HIS A 344 13.53 5.59 -3.72
C HIS A 344 12.39 5.07 -2.83
N ASN A 345 11.18 4.90 -3.38
CA ASN A 345 10.07 4.31 -2.65
C ASN A 345 10.14 2.78 -2.76
N ARG A 346 9.75 2.10 -1.68
CA ARG A 346 9.57 0.66 -1.65
C ARG A 346 8.08 0.33 -1.71
N ILE A 347 7.64 -0.42 -2.71
CA ILE A 347 6.24 -0.78 -2.90
C ILE A 347 6.10 -2.31 -2.87
N THR A 348 5.65 -2.87 -1.75
CA THR A 348 5.41 -4.32 -1.57
C THR A 348 3.92 -4.64 -1.44
N SER A 349 3.11 -3.90 -2.19
CA SER A 349 1.65 -3.90 -2.05
C SER A 349 0.97 -5.10 -2.72
N THR A 350 -0.22 -5.47 -2.27
CA THR A 350 -1.12 -6.40 -2.97
C THR A 350 -2.03 -5.61 -3.88
N GLY A 351 -1.70 -5.55 -5.18
CA GLY A 351 -2.36 -4.67 -6.13
C GLY A 351 -1.40 -4.01 -7.11
N ARG A 352 -1.76 -2.80 -7.55
CA ARG A 352 -1.01 -2.03 -8.55
C ARG A 352 -0.06 -1.03 -7.90
N ALA A 353 1.08 -0.78 -8.53
CA ALA A 353 2.09 0.11 -7.97
C ALA A 353 1.84 1.58 -8.34
N THR A 354 2.12 2.02 -9.57
CA THR A 354 2.02 3.44 -9.92
C THR A 354 1.10 3.73 -11.12
N HIS A 355 0.42 4.87 -11.05
CA HIS A 355 -0.45 5.39 -12.10
C HIS A 355 -0.12 6.84 -12.44
N MET A 356 0.44 7.03 -13.62
CA MET A 356 0.86 8.30 -14.17
C MET A 356 -0.19 8.78 -15.18
N THR A 357 -0.82 9.92 -14.89
CA THR A 357 -1.94 10.48 -15.69
C THR A 357 -1.74 11.95 -16.08
N ARG A 358 -0.53 12.46 -15.86
CA ARG A 358 -0.15 13.87 -15.98
C ARG A 358 1.21 14.02 -16.64
N ASP A 359 1.56 15.25 -17.00
CA ASP A 359 2.77 15.61 -17.73
C ASP A 359 3.99 15.67 -16.80
N GLY A 360 5.18 15.42 -17.34
CA GLY A 360 6.47 15.71 -16.70
C GLY A 360 6.77 14.93 -15.43
N ILE A 361 6.10 13.81 -15.18
CA ILE A 361 6.40 12.98 -13.99
C ILE A 361 7.72 12.26 -14.21
N LYS A 362 8.62 12.34 -13.23
CA LYS A 362 9.80 11.48 -13.12
C LYS A 362 9.54 10.38 -12.11
N PHE A 363 9.76 9.14 -12.50
CA PHE A 363 9.54 7.97 -11.66
C PHE A 363 10.78 7.08 -11.71
N HIS A 364 11.64 7.15 -10.69
CA HIS A 364 12.95 6.50 -10.76
C HIS A 364 13.49 5.95 -9.46
N ASP A 365 14.44 5.03 -9.55
CA ASP A 365 15.09 4.40 -8.39
C ASP A 365 14.11 3.80 -7.36
N ASN A 366 12.91 3.37 -7.79
CA ASN A 366 11.93 2.73 -6.90
C ASN A 366 12.12 1.20 -6.90
N TYR A 367 11.89 0.59 -5.74
CA TYR A 367 11.82 -0.86 -5.57
C TYR A 367 10.36 -1.29 -5.51
N ILE A 368 9.87 -1.99 -6.52
CA ILE A 368 8.49 -2.46 -6.60
C ILE A 368 8.49 -3.99 -6.64
N ASP A 369 7.80 -4.58 -5.67
CA ASP A 369 7.60 -6.02 -5.58
C ASP A 369 6.16 -6.31 -5.16
N THR A 370 5.24 -6.22 -6.12
CA THR A 370 3.82 -6.39 -5.84
C THR A 370 3.35 -7.82 -6.05
N LYS A 371 2.28 -8.17 -5.35
CA LYS A 371 1.63 -9.48 -5.47
C LYS A 371 0.23 -9.35 -6.06
N GLY A 372 -0.13 -10.37 -6.83
CA GLY A 372 -1.49 -10.67 -7.28
C GLY A 372 -2.54 -10.35 -6.24
N HIS A 373 -3.60 -9.61 -6.60
CA HIS A 373 -4.81 -9.49 -5.77
C HIS A 373 -6.05 -9.24 -6.63
N MET A 374 -7.22 -9.71 -6.17
CA MET A 374 -8.48 -9.52 -6.87
C MET A 374 -9.16 -8.22 -6.47
N HIS A 375 -9.73 -7.55 -7.45
CA HIS A 375 -10.30 -6.23 -7.25
C HIS A 375 -11.82 -6.20 -7.47
N LEU A 376 -12.48 -5.33 -6.71
CA LEU A 376 -13.90 -4.99 -6.77
C LEU A 376 -14.14 -3.82 -7.73
N SER A 377 -15.19 -3.89 -8.53
CA SER A 377 -15.56 -2.89 -9.54
C SER A 377 -17.05 -2.59 -9.54
N ASP A 378 -17.42 -1.32 -9.48
CA ASP A 378 -18.78 -0.82 -9.71
C ASP A 378 -18.93 -0.49 -11.20
N LEU A 379 -19.22 -1.48 -12.04
CA LEU A 379 -19.53 -1.25 -13.46
C LEU A 379 -21.02 -1.52 -13.72
N PRO A 380 -21.81 -0.53 -14.16
CA PRO A 380 -21.44 0.87 -14.38
C PRO A 380 -21.07 1.62 -13.07
N ALA A 381 -20.33 2.73 -13.18
CA ALA A 381 -19.87 3.50 -12.02
C ALA A 381 -21.01 3.77 -11.01
N GLY A 382 -20.77 3.55 -9.73
CA GLY A 382 -21.76 3.64 -8.67
C GLY A 382 -22.71 2.43 -8.54
N SER A 383 -22.56 1.38 -9.35
CA SER A 383 -23.36 0.15 -9.19
C SER A 383 -23.05 -0.59 -7.89
N ARG A 384 -24.10 -1.16 -7.31
CA ARG A 384 -24.05 -2.02 -6.12
C ARG A 384 -24.85 -3.31 -6.34
N PRO A 385 -24.41 -4.44 -5.75
CA PRO A 385 -23.12 -4.64 -5.07
C PRO A 385 -21.94 -4.48 -6.05
N PHE A 386 -20.74 -4.24 -5.54
CA PHE A 386 -19.55 -4.22 -6.39
C PHE A 386 -19.42 -5.56 -7.12
N HIS A 387 -19.19 -5.52 -8.43
CA HIS A 387 -18.90 -6.69 -9.24
C HIS A 387 -17.42 -6.99 -9.20
N HIS A 388 -17.08 -8.27 -9.07
CA HIS A 388 -15.70 -8.69 -9.24
C HIS A 388 -15.26 -8.47 -10.68
N ARG A 389 -14.12 -7.80 -10.83
CA ARG A 389 -13.40 -7.76 -12.10
C ARG A 389 -12.00 -8.25 -11.80
N TYR A 390 -11.63 -9.35 -12.42
CA TYR A 390 -10.24 -9.77 -12.47
C TYR A 390 -9.52 -8.78 -13.35
N ILE A 391 -8.75 -7.88 -12.75
CA ILE A 391 -7.99 -6.92 -13.54
C ILE A 391 -6.51 -7.18 -13.33
N ALA A 392 -5.79 -7.06 -14.44
CA ALA A 392 -4.35 -7.09 -14.44
C ALA A 392 -3.76 -6.18 -13.36
N LEU A 393 -2.68 -6.68 -12.79
CA LEU A 393 -1.81 -5.89 -11.93
C LEU A 393 -0.86 -5.10 -12.80
N HIS A 394 -0.69 -3.84 -12.41
CA HIS A 394 0.18 -2.91 -13.10
C HIS A 394 1.34 -2.56 -12.19
N GLY A 395 2.55 -2.61 -12.74
CA GLY A 395 3.72 -2.04 -12.10
C GLY A 395 3.69 -0.55 -12.35
N VAL A 396 4.08 -0.17 -13.56
CA VAL A 396 4.00 1.19 -14.06
C VAL A 396 2.88 1.30 -15.10
N LYS A 397 1.95 2.23 -14.89
CA LYS A 397 0.94 2.59 -15.90
C LYS A 397 1.04 4.04 -16.31
N LEU A 398 1.23 4.27 -17.60
CA LEU A 398 1.07 5.56 -18.27
C LEU A 398 -0.33 5.60 -18.90
N GLU A 399 -1.24 6.47 -18.45
CA GLU A 399 -2.62 6.51 -18.97
C GLU A 399 -3.15 7.93 -19.24
N GLY A 400 -3.59 8.15 -20.48
CA GLY A 400 -4.35 9.33 -20.88
C GLY A 400 -3.66 10.24 -21.90
N ARG A 401 -4.39 11.27 -22.35
CA ARG A 401 -3.87 12.30 -23.28
C ARG A 401 -2.93 13.31 -22.64
N ARG A 402 -2.93 13.39 -21.30
CA ARG A 402 -2.11 14.33 -20.53
C ARG A 402 -0.78 13.72 -20.06
N VAL A 403 -0.54 12.45 -20.35
CA VAL A 403 0.72 11.77 -20.00
C VAL A 403 1.73 12.07 -21.09
N LYS A 404 2.54 13.08 -20.84
CA LYS A 404 3.56 13.60 -21.76
C LYS A 404 4.84 13.81 -20.97
N ASN A 405 5.98 13.82 -21.67
CA ASN A 405 7.30 14.11 -21.14
C ASN A 405 7.64 13.38 -19.83
N CYS A 406 7.00 12.22 -19.58
CA CYS A 406 7.24 11.43 -18.39
C CYS A 406 8.51 10.61 -18.59
N LYS A 407 9.25 10.41 -17.51
CA LYS A 407 10.46 9.58 -17.51
C LYS A 407 10.34 8.50 -16.44
N VAL A 408 10.58 7.25 -16.83
CA VAL A 408 10.54 6.07 -15.95
C VAL A 408 11.90 5.37 -16.05
N TYR A 409 12.73 5.42 -15.01
CA TYR A 409 14.07 4.85 -15.12
C TYR A 409 14.67 4.29 -13.82
N ASN A 410 15.65 3.39 -13.93
CA ASN A 410 16.35 2.77 -12.79
C ASN A 410 15.43 2.05 -11.78
N ASN A 411 14.21 1.69 -12.14
CA ASN A 411 13.30 1.00 -11.23
C ASN A 411 13.52 -0.51 -11.32
N LEU A 412 13.38 -1.19 -10.18
CA LEU A 412 13.07 -2.62 -10.16
C LEU A 412 11.56 -2.78 -10.02
N VAL A 413 10.94 -3.48 -10.96
CA VAL A 413 9.49 -3.69 -11.02
C VAL A 413 9.17 -5.16 -11.16
N ARG A 414 9.05 -5.83 -10.02
CA ARG A 414 8.61 -7.21 -9.91
C ARG A 414 7.12 -7.29 -9.58
N ILE A 415 6.41 -8.12 -10.33
CA ILE A 415 5.04 -8.52 -10.01
C ILE A 415 4.98 -10.04 -10.02
N THR A 416 4.58 -10.61 -8.89
CA THR A 416 4.42 -12.05 -8.75
C THR A 416 2.95 -12.41 -8.57
N GLN A 417 2.43 -13.24 -9.48
CA GLN A 417 1.09 -13.81 -9.41
C GLN A 417 1.16 -15.22 -8.82
N HIS A 418 0.64 -15.38 -7.60
CA HIS A 418 0.49 -16.68 -6.97
C HIS A 418 -0.94 -17.19 -7.13
N LEU A 419 -1.10 -18.51 -7.04
CA LEU A 419 -2.38 -19.07 -6.60
C LEU A 419 -2.59 -18.60 -5.16
N SER A 420 -3.74 -18.04 -4.85
CA SER A 420 -4.10 -17.73 -3.47
C SER A 420 -3.96 -18.97 -2.61
N ILE A 421 -3.16 -18.82 -1.55
CA ILE A 421 -2.81 -19.91 -0.63
C ILE A 421 -4.05 -20.38 0.16
N ASP A 422 -5.06 -19.53 0.36
CA ASP A 422 -6.23 -19.84 1.20
C ASP A 422 -7.55 -20.10 0.45
N SER A 423 -7.56 -21.00 -0.53
CA SER A 423 -8.86 -21.59 -0.91
C SER A 423 -9.44 -22.54 0.15
N ASP A 424 -8.67 -22.85 1.20
CA ASP A 424 -9.01 -23.75 2.31
C ASP A 424 -9.24 -23.04 3.67
N GLY A 425 -9.02 -21.71 3.75
CA GLY A 425 -9.40 -20.86 4.89
C GLY A 425 -8.38 -20.71 6.04
N GLN A 426 -7.07 -20.87 5.79
CA GLN A 426 -6.01 -20.68 6.80
C GLN A 426 -5.51 -19.22 6.85
N GLY A 427 -4.57 -18.87 7.77
CA GLY A 427 -3.96 -17.52 7.92
C GLY A 427 -4.50 -16.69 9.10
N GLU A 428 -4.08 -15.43 9.31
CA GLU A 428 -4.68 -14.47 10.28
C GLU A 428 -5.74 -13.56 9.62
N PRO A 429 -6.97 -13.39 10.17
CA PRO A 429 -8.03 -12.61 9.53
C PRO A 429 -7.67 -11.14 9.28
N LEU A 430 -6.80 -10.60 10.15
CA LEU A 430 -6.34 -9.22 10.08
C LEU A 430 -5.30 -9.01 8.98
N ASN A 431 -4.61 -10.06 8.55
CA ASN A 431 -3.62 -9.98 7.48
C ASN A 431 -4.33 -10.12 6.12
N LYS A 432 -4.90 -9.00 5.66
CA LYS A 432 -5.65 -8.97 4.41
C LYS A 432 -4.76 -9.21 3.18
N ILE A 433 -3.45 -8.96 3.33
CA ILE A 433 -2.44 -9.06 2.27
C ILE A 433 -2.12 -10.52 1.93
N GLU A 434 -2.09 -11.40 2.92
CA GLU A 434 -1.69 -12.80 2.69
C GLU A 434 -2.86 -13.70 2.28
N ASN A 435 -4.08 -13.41 2.76
CA ASN A 435 -5.10 -14.45 2.80
C ASN A 435 -6.18 -14.31 1.73
N GLY A 436 -6.35 -13.14 1.08
CA GLY A 436 -7.44 -12.92 0.12
C GLY A 436 -8.85 -13.19 0.69
N VAL A 437 -8.95 -13.30 2.02
CA VAL A 437 -10.14 -13.49 2.82
C VAL A 437 -10.70 -12.11 3.14
N TYR A 438 -11.95 -11.86 2.75
CA TYR A 438 -12.60 -10.58 2.95
C TYR A 438 -13.26 -10.46 4.32
N ILE A 439 -13.78 -11.59 4.83
CA ILE A 439 -14.38 -11.69 6.16
C ILE A 439 -13.95 -12.99 6.80
N ARG A 440 -13.63 -12.94 8.09
CA ARG A 440 -13.80 -14.08 8.99
C ARG A 440 -14.80 -13.76 10.08
N GLY A 441 -15.60 -14.74 10.42
CA GLY A 441 -16.54 -14.66 11.52
C GLY A 441 -16.76 -16.03 12.11
N THR A 442 -17.62 -16.07 13.12
CA THR A 442 -18.07 -17.31 13.73
C THR A 442 -19.56 -17.38 13.49
N ALA A 443 -20.01 -18.40 12.77
CA ALA A 443 -21.43 -18.57 12.50
C ALA A 443 -22.17 -18.82 13.83
N THR A 444 -23.32 -18.19 13.99
CA THR A 444 -24.29 -18.50 15.03
C THR A 444 -24.97 -19.84 14.76
N SER A 445 -25.25 -20.13 13.48
CA SER A 445 -25.78 -21.43 13.05
C SER A 445 -25.43 -21.72 11.58
N ILE A 446 -25.35 -23.01 11.23
CA ILE A 446 -25.15 -23.47 9.86
C ILE A 446 -26.13 -24.62 9.60
N SER A 447 -27.07 -24.41 8.68
CA SER A 447 -28.06 -25.42 8.27
C SER A 447 -27.96 -25.69 6.78
N ALA A 448 -28.76 -26.65 6.30
CA ALA A 448 -28.92 -26.84 4.87
C ALA A 448 -29.35 -25.52 4.22
N HIS A 449 -28.48 -25.01 3.34
CA HIS A 449 -28.65 -23.78 2.56
C HIS A 449 -28.46 -22.43 3.24
N THR A 450 -28.18 -22.38 4.55
CA THR A 450 -28.03 -21.10 5.27
C THR A 450 -26.90 -21.13 6.27
N LEU A 451 -26.08 -20.07 6.27
CA LEU A 451 -25.16 -19.74 7.36
C LEU A 451 -25.62 -18.42 7.98
N THR A 452 -25.85 -18.42 9.29
CA THR A 452 -26.25 -17.24 10.06
C THR A 452 -25.09 -16.74 10.90
N ASP A 453 -24.80 -15.45 10.87
CA ASP A 453 -23.90 -14.76 11.80
C ASP A 453 -24.61 -13.52 12.34
N SER A 454 -25.25 -13.66 13.49
CA SER A 454 -26.02 -12.61 14.15
C SER A 454 -25.15 -11.51 14.78
N SER A 455 -23.82 -11.63 14.70
CA SER A 455 -22.90 -10.55 15.09
C SER A 455 -22.64 -9.57 13.96
N ARG A 456 -23.14 -9.87 12.76
CA ARG A 456 -22.97 -9.08 11.55
C ARG A 456 -24.26 -8.36 11.18
N ASP A 457 -24.08 -7.24 10.51
CA ASP A 457 -25.12 -6.43 9.88
C ASP A 457 -24.70 -6.21 8.43
N TRP A 458 -24.84 -7.25 7.61
CA TRP A 458 -24.39 -7.25 6.24
C TRP A 458 -25.31 -6.40 5.34
N GLU A 459 -24.70 -5.68 4.40
CA GLU A 459 -25.48 -5.13 3.28
C GLU A 459 -26.12 -6.29 2.48
N VAL A 460 -27.43 -6.22 2.24
CA VAL A 460 -28.18 -7.21 1.47
C VAL A 460 -27.51 -7.44 0.11
N ASP A 461 -27.31 -8.72 -0.24
CA ASP A 461 -26.64 -9.20 -1.46
C ASP A 461 -25.17 -8.78 -1.66
N ARG A 462 -24.53 -8.18 -0.66
CA ARG A 462 -23.10 -7.83 -0.68
C ARG A 462 -22.19 -8.98 -1.07
N TRP A 463 -22.46 -10.17 -0.54
CA TRP A 463 -21.62 -11.36 -0.67
C TRP A 463 -22.10 -12.31 -1.76
N ARG A 464 -23.09 -11.92 -2.55
CA ARG A 464 -23.55 -12.72 -3.68
C ARG A 464 -22.40 -13.03 -4.65
N ASN A 465 -22.27 -14.30 -5.01
CA ASN A 465 -21.21 -14.91 -5.83
C ASN A 465 -19.83 -15.05 -5.17
N TYR A 466 -19.70 -14.79 -3.86
CA TYR A 466 -18.50 -15.16 -3.11
C TYR A 466 -18.58 -16.63 -2.69
N TYR A 467 -17.44 -17.18 -2.25
CA TYR A 467 -17.35 -18.50 -1.65
C TYR A 467 -17.19 -18.37 -0.14
N VAL A 468 -17.78 -19.31 0.59
CA VAL A 468 -17.57 -19.45 2.02
C VAL A 468 -16.89 -20.77 2.31
N LYS A 469 -15.75 -20.72 3.00
CA LYS A 469 -15.20 -21.89 3.70
C LYS A 469 -15.77 -21.86 5.11
N TYR A 470 -16.65 -22.80 5.44
CA TYR A 470 -17.39 -22.83 6.70
C TYR A 470 -17.15 -24.10 7.53
N ALA A 471 -16.38 -25.05 6.99
CA ALA A 471 -15.93 -26.25 7.68
C ALA A 471 -14.70 -26.84 6.98
N PRO A 472 -13.72 -27.42 7.70
CA PRO A 472 -12.48 -27.96 7.12
C PRO A 472 -12.70 -29.08 6.09
N ASP A 473 -13.65 -29.97 6.36
CA ASP A 473 -13.97 -31.18 5.59
C ASP A 473 -15.03 -30.96 4.50
N ARG A 474 -15.66 -29.77 4.46
CA ARG A 474 -16.65 -29.41 3.43
C ARG A 474 -16.02 -28.65 2.27
N PRO A 475 -16.55 -28.84 1.04
CA PRO A 475 -16.21 -27.94 -0.05
C PRO A 475 -16.75 -26.53 0.25
N PRO A 476 -16.11 -25.48 -0.25
CA PRO A 476 -16.60 -24.11 -0.15
C PRO A 476 -17.96 -23.95 -0.82
N ALA A 477 -18.90 -23.26 -0.17
CA ALA A 477 -20.23 -22.98 -0.72
C ALA A 477 -20.23 -21.65 -1.49
N LEU A 478 -20.85 -21.61 -2.67
CA LEU A 478 -21.13 -20.36 -3.38
C LEU A 478 -22.33 -19.67 -2.71
N ILE A 479 -22.18 -18.39 -2.37
CA ILE A 479 -23.25 -17.57 -1.81
C ILE A 479 -24.15 -17.12 -2.97
N ALA A 480 -25.40 -17.59 -2.97
CA ALA A 480 -26.41 -17.22 -3.94
C ALA A 480 -27.01 -15.83 -3.68
N ARG A 481 -27.11 -15.44 -2.40
CA ARG A 481 -27.59 -14.15 -1.87
C ARG A 481 -27.24 -14.02 -0.39
N ASN A 482 -27.38 -12.84 0.18
CA ASN A 482 -27.35 -12.66 1.65
C ASN A 482 -28.35 -11.58 2.09
N ASP A 483 -28.80 -11.66 3.34
CA ASP A 483 -29.44 -10.54 4.04
C ASP A 483 -28.52 -10.01 5.14
N GLU A 484 -29.06 -9.28 6.11
CA GLU A 484 -28.31 -8.64 7.22
C GLU A 484 -27.57 -9.66 8.09
N GLU A 485 -28.10 -10.88 8.27
CA GLU A 485 -27.54 -11.88 9.19
C GLU A 485 -27.25 -13.22 8.52
N ASN A 486 -27.76 -13.46 7.30
CA ASN A 486 -27.75 -14.78 6.67
C ASN A 486 -27.08 -14.78 5.30
N LEU A 487 -26.17 -15.73 5.08
CA LEU A 487 -25.67 -16.13 3.76
C LEU A 487 -26.50 -17.31 3.29
N TYR A 488 -27.00 -17.23 2.07
CA TYR A 488 -27.75 -18.32 1.43
C TYR A 488 -26.89 -18.94 0.33
N GLY A 489 -26.80 -20.27 0.30
CA GLY A 489 -25.91 -20.98 -0.62
C GLY A 489 -26.12 -22.49 -0.57
N GLU A 490 -25.20 -23.28 -1.11
CA GLU A 490 -25.20 -24.75 -0.96
C GLU A 490 -24.43 -25.16 0.30
N PHE A 491 -24.87 -24.69 1.46
CA PHE A 491 -24.31 -25.09 2.75
C PHE A 491 -24.81 -26.49 3.16
N GLY A 492 -23.91 -27.30 3.69
CA GLY A 492 -24.25 -28.52 4.40
C GLY A 492 -24.46 -28.23 5.88
N GLU A 493 -25.30 -29.05 6.53
CA GLU A 493 -25.49 -28.98 7.98
C GLU A 493 -24.20 -29.41 8.69
N VAL A 494 -23.70 -28.52 9.57
CA VAL A 494 -22.53 -28.70 10.42
C VAL A 494 -22.72 -27.89 11.70
N GLU A 495 -21.99 -28.23 12.76
CA GLU A 495 -21.99 -27.40 13.97
C GLU A 495 -21.50 -25.97 13.65
N PRO A 496 -22.01 -24.95 14.34
CA PRO A 496 -21.56 -23.58 14.16
C PRO A 496 -20.05 -23.46 14.43
N GLY A 497 -19.35 -22.66 13.62
CA GLY A 497 -17.91 -22.54 13.71
C GLY A 497 -17.37 -21.35 12.92
N GLU A 498 -16.05 -21.24 12.86
CA GLU A 498 -15.39 -20.20 12.07
C GLU A 498 -15.67 -20.38 10.58
N TYR A 499 -15.94 -19.28 9.90
CA TYR A 499 -16.04 -19.24 8.46
C TYR A 499 -15.20 -18.11 7.88
N SER A 500 -14.79 -18.30 6.63
CA SER A 500 -14.11 -17.30 5.83
C SER A 500 -14.90 -17.06 4.54
N ILE A 501 -15.24 -15.80 4.27
CA ILE A 501 -15.75 -15.38 2.96
C ILE A 501 -14.55 -14.97 2.10
N TYR A 502 -14.41 -15.64 0.97
CA TYR A 502 -13.34 -15.43 0.01
C TYR A 502 -13.88 -15.60 -1.40
N MET A 503 -13.03 -15.52 -2.42
CA MET A 503 -13.42 -15.85 -3.78
C MET A 503 -12.40 -16.77 -4.43
N LYS A 504 -12.84 -17.59 -5.39
CA LYS A 504 -11.92 -18.38 -6.21
C LYS A 504 -11.22 -17.51 -7.24
N TRP A 505 -9.91 -17.70 -7.39
CA TRP A 505 -9.07 -16.92 -8.29
C TRP A 505 -9.09 -17.48 -9.72
N HIS A 506 -8.95 -16.60 -10.70
CA HIS A 506 -8.69 -16.97 -12.09
C HIS A 506 -7.35 -16.41 -12.57
N TYR A 507 -6.70 -17.16 -13.45
CA TYR A 507 -5.31 -17.02 -13.88
C TYR A 507 -5.05 -15.77 -14.74
N ALA A 508 -4.70 -14.64 -14.12
CA ALA A 508 -4.31 -13.42 -14.84
C ALA A 508 -2.77 -13.24 -14.80
N PRO A 509 -2.09 -13.11 -15.95
CA PRO A 509 -0.68 -12.77 -15.95
C PRO A 509 -0.45 -11.33 -15.45
N PRO A 510 0.72 -11.05 -14.86
CA PRO A 510 1.08 -9.69 -14.43
C PRO A 510 1.45 -8.77 -15.61
N THR A 511 1.35 -7.46 -15.38
CA THR A 511 1.68 -6.40 -16.35
C THR A 511 2.60 -5.35 -15.73
N PRO A 512 3.91 -5.61 -15.64
CA PRO A 512 4.84 -4.68 -15.02
C PRO A 512 4.92 -3.34 -15.77
N LEU A 513 4.73 -3.30 -17.10
CA LEU A 513 4.63 -2.05 -17.87
C LEU A 513 3.34 -1.98 -18.70
N ASN A 514 2.51 -0.97 -18.46
CA ASN A 514 1.28 -0.70 -19.19
C ASN A 514 1.34 0.69 -19.86
N ILE A 515 1.28 0.71 -21.20
CA ILE A 515 1.37 1.91 -22.04
C ILE A 515 -0.02 2.21 -22.60
N ALA A 516 -0.65 3.26 -22.08
CA ALA A 516 -1.95 3.77 -22.47
C ALA A 516 -1.90 5.28 -22.74
N CYS A 517 -0.82 5.74 -23.39
CA CYS A 517 -0.61 7.13 -23.77
C CYS A 517 -1.47 7.46 -24.99
N TYR A 518 -2.39 8.43 -24.88
CA TYR A 518 -3.33 8.74 -25.96
C TYR A 518 -2.91 9.94 -26.81
N ASP A 519 -1.69 10.43 -26.65
CA ASP A 519 -1.09 11.49 -27.47
C ASP A 519 0.07 10.90 -28.31
N PRO A 520 0.00 10.94 -29.66
CA PRO A 520 1.07 10.46 -30.53
C PRO A 520 2.40 11.19 -30.34
N ASN A 521 2.37 12.41 -29.83
CA ASN A 521 3.52 13.30 -29.64
C ASN A 521 3.85 13.47 -28.15
N ALA A 522 3.56 12.44 -27.34
CA ALA A 522 3.67 12.54 -25.90
C ALA A 522 5.11 12.62 -25.39
N MET A 523 6.10 12.09 -26.11
CA MET A 523 7.52 12.12 -25.74
C MET A 523 7.81 11.49 -24.36
N ASN A 524 7.14 10.39 -24.03
CA ASN A 524 7.44 9.66 -22.78
C ASN A 524 8.64 8.72 -22.99
N GLU A 525 9.46 8.54 -21.96
CA GLU A 525 10.66 7.69 -21.98
C GLU A 525 10.62 6.65 -20.84
N VAL A 526 10.98 5.41 -21.16
CA VAL A 526 11.09 4.29 -20.21
C VAL A 526 12.42 3.58 -20.44
N PHE A 527 13.38 3.70 -19.52
CA PHE A 527 14.74 3.19 -19.73
C PHE A 527 15.48 2.74 -18.48
N ASP A 528 16.51 1.90 -18.62
CA ASP A 528 17.33 1.40 -17.50
C ASP A 528 16.52 0.73 -16.37
N ASN A 529 15.33 0.19 -16.67
CA ASN A 529 14.52 -0.51 -15.67
C ASN A 529 14.70 -2.02 -15.77
N THR A 530 14.46 -2.71 -14.66
CA THR A 530 14.29 -4.16 -14.62
C THR A 530 12.84 -4.50 -14.32
N PHE A 531 12.13 -5.05 -15.30
CA PHE A 531 10.75 -5.50 -15.18
C PHE A 531 10.71 -7.03 -15.05
N VAL A 532 10.04 -7.55 -14.03
CA VAL A 532 9.91 -8.99 -13.75
C VAL A 532 8.43 -9.36 -13.63
N ALA A 533 7.93 -10.13 -14.60
CA ALA A 533 6.57 -10.62 -14.70
C ALA A 533 6.52 -12.12 -14.43
N ILE A 534 6.20 -12.51 -13.19
CA ILE A 534 6.15 -13.92 -12.79
C ILE A 534 4.71 -14.37 -12.56
N THR A 535 4.35 -15.50 -13.17
CA THR A 535 3.14 -16.23 -12.82
C THR A 535 3.43 -17.64 -12.34
N HIS A 536 2.76 -18.10 -11.28
CA HIS A 536 2.81 -19.49 -10.83
C HIS A 536 1.72 -20.36 -11.49
N PHE A 537 1.11 -19.89 -12.59
CA PHE A 537 0.03 -20.59 -13.29
C PHE A 537 0.53 -21.31 -14.54
N GLU A 538 0.31 -22.62 -14.66
CA GLU A 538 0.63 -23.36 -15.89
C GLU A 538 -0.19 -22.88 -17.10
N LYS A 539 -1.45 -22.50 -16.86
CA LYS A 539 -2.37 -21.98 -17.87
C LYS A 539 -2.76 -20.57 -17.50
N THR A 540 -2.41 -19.62 -18.36
CA THR A 540 -2.83 -18.22 -18.24
C THR A 540 -4.04 -17.92 -19.13
N ARG A 541 -4.96 -17.09 -18.63
CA ARG A 541 -6.07 -16.55 -19.42
C ARG A 541 -5.72 -15.13 -19.86
N HIS A 542 -5.92 -14.84 -21.14
CA HIS A 542 -5.86 -13.47 -21.64
C HIS A 542 -7.17 -13.15 -22.35
N GLY A 543 -8.11 -12.56 -21.60
CA GLY A 543 -9.41 -12.17 -22.11
C GLY A 543 -9.35 -10.98 -23.07
N GLU A 544 -10.52 -10.50 -23.46
CA GLU A 544 -10.72 -9.19 -24.14
C GLU A 544 -10.92 -8.09 -23.09
N TYR A 545 -10.94 -6.81 -23.50
CA TYR A 545 -11.15 -5.68 -22.59
C TYR A 545 -12.33 -5.90 -21.63
N GLY A 546 -12.03 -5.78 -20.32
CA GLY A 546 -13.01 -5.99 -19.25
C GLY A 546 -13.18 -7.45 -18.83
N ASP A 547 -12.57 -8.40 -19.53
CA ASP A 547 -12.41 -9.79 -19.11
C ASP A 547 -11.06 -10.01 -18.40
N SER A 548 -10.98 -11.15 -17.70
CA SER A 548 -9.85 -11.60 -16.90
C SER A 548 -8.59 -11.74 -17.72
N GLY A 549 -7.49 -11.15 -17.24
CA GLY A 549 -6.19 -11.22 -17.90
C GLY A 549 -6.11 -10.49 -19.23
N SER A 550 -7.10 -9.64 -19.55
CA SER A 550 -7.10 -8.78 -20.74
C SER A 550 -5.77 -8.09 -20.97
N TRP A 551 -5.18 -7.54 -19.91
CA TRP A 551 -3.94 -6.79 -20.01
C TRP A 551 -2.66 -7.56 -19.66
N GLY A 552 -2.73 -8.89 -19.52
CA GLY A 552 -1.60 -9.67 -19.01
C GLY A 552 -0.50 -9.91 -20.04
N SER A 553 0.63 -9.22 -19.89
CA SER A 553 1.92 -9.44 -20.56
C SER A 553 2.95 -8.49 -19.94
N SER A 554 4.25 -8.75 -20.16
CA SER A 554 5.32 -7.91 -19.60
C SER A 554 5.18 -6.44 -19.99
N VAL A 555 4.87 -6.19 -21.26
CA VAL A 555 4.49 -4.89 -21.81
C VAL A 555 3.10 -5.00 -22.40
N TYR A 556 2.20 -4.08 -22.05
CA TYR A 556 0.85 -4.06 -22.60
C TYR A 556 0.48 -2.70 -23.20
N PHE A 557 -0.07 -2.71 -24.41
CA PHE A 557 -0.54 -1.50 -25.09
C PHE A 557 -2.06 -1.38 -25.03
N VAL A 558 -2.57 -0.29 -24.45
CA VAL A 558 -4.00 0.00 -24.36
C VAL A 558 -4.34 1.22 -25.21
N GLY A 559 -5.23 1.05 -26.19
CA GLY A 559 -5.80 2.19 -26.92
C GLY A 559 -4.79 3.02 -27.73
N MET A 560 -3.69 2.39 -28.17
CA MET A 560 -2.61 3.01 -28.96
C MET A 560 -2.98 3.18 -30.45
N ASN A 561 -4.23 3.57 -30.72
CA ASN A 561 -4.84 3.72 -32.04
C ASN A 561 -5.18 5.19 -32.36
N LYS A 562 -4.25 6.11 -32.06
CA LYS A 562 -4.45 7.57 -32.16
C LYS A 562 -3.70 8.21 -33.32
N GLY A 563 -3.19 7.41 -34.25
CA GLY A 563 -2.42 7.83 -35.40
C GLY A 563 -0.93 8.01 -35.11
N PRO A 564 -0.11 8.13 -36.16
CA PRO A 564 1.34 8.26 -36.03
C PRO A 564 1.74 9.60 -35.42
N ALA A 565 2.95 9.65 -34.86
CA ALA A 565 3.56 10.89 -34.40
C ALA A 565 4.01 11.78 -35.57
N GLU A 566 4.22 13.07 -35.29
CA GLU A 566 4.89 13.97 -36.21
C GLU A 566 6.35 13.54 -36.44
N PRO A 567 6.99 13.91 -37.57
CA PRO A 567 8.40 13.59 -37.81
C PRO A 567 9.29 14.03 -36.65
N GLY A 568 10.09 13.09 -36.12
CA GLY A 568 10.99 13.32 -34.98
C GLY A 568 10.32 13.22 -33.60
N LYS A 569 9.03 12.89 -33.53
CA LYS A 569 8.29 12.68 -32.28
C LYS A 569 7.88 11.22 -32.12
N TYR A 570 7.49 10.88 -30.90
CA TYR A 570 6.96 9.56 -30.53
C TYR A 570 5.99 9.69 -29.37
N SER A 571 5.17 8.65 -29.16
CA SER A 571 4.28 8.58 -28.00
C SER A 571 5.04 8.06 -26.78
N CYS A 572 5.82 6.99 -26.98
CA CYS A 572 6.67 6.41 -25.96
C CYS A 572 7.93 5.81 -26.61
N TYR A 573 9.08 6.05 -25.99
CA TYR A 573 10.36 5.44 -26.32
C TYR A 573 10.79 4.55 -25.16
N VAL A 574 10.93 3.25 -25.43
CA VAL A 574 11.26 2.22 -24.45
C VAL A 574 12.62 1.65 -24.83
N HIS A 575 13.66 1.88 -24.02
CA HIS A 575 15.01 1.45 -24.37
C HIS A 575 15.88 1.05 -23.18
N ASP A 576 16.91 0.24 -23.40
CA ASP A 576 17.86 -0.17 -22.34
C ASP A 576 17.20 -0.86 -21.12
N ASN A 577 16.03 -1.47 -21.27
CA ASN A 577 15.36 -2.18 -20.17
C ASN A 577 15.61 -3.68 -20.23
N GLN A 578 15.51 -4.32 -19.06
CA GLN A 578 15.46 -5.78 -18.93
C GLN A 578 14.04 -6.22 -18.61
N PHE A 579 13.50 -7.16 -19.39
CA PHE A 579 12.19 -7.76 -19.20
C PHE A 579 12.33 -9.26 -18.97
N TYR A 580 12.03 -9.70 -17.75
CA TYR A 580 11.96 -11.11 -17.39
C TYR A 580 10.50 -11.51 -17.33
N SER A 581 10.13 -12.55 -18.08
CA SER A 581 8.77 -13.09 -18.06
C SER A 581 8.79 -14.59 -18.14
N ASN A 582 7.80 -15.25 -17.57
CA ASN A 582 7.56 -16.67 -17.85
C ASN A 582 6.31 -16.93 -18.69
N ASP A 583 5.70 -15.87 -19.23
CA ASP A 583 4.49 -15.95 -20.07
C ASP A 583 4.62 -15.12 -21.36
N LEU A 584 3.82 -14.06 -21.54
CA LEU A 584 3.89 -13.18 -22.72
C LEU A 584 4.85 -12.02 -22.48
N PHE A 585 5.65 -11.69 -23.50
CA PHE A 585 6.41 -10.44 -23.51
C PHE A 585 5.50 -9.26 -23.83
N MET A 586 4.68 -9.36 -24.88
CA MET A 586 3.90 -8.20 -25.35
C MET A 586 2.50 -8.57 -25.80
N SER A 587 1.54 -7.66 -25.58
CA SER A 587 0.17 -7.80 -26.05
C SER A 587 -0.53 -6.46 -26.24
N THR A 588 -1.59 -6.47 -27.06
CA THR A 588 -2.56 -5.37 -27.18
C THR A 588 -3.98 -5.89 -27.42
N ASP A 589 -4.99 -5.06 -27.13
CA ASP A 589 -6.40 -5.31 -27.46
C ASP A 589 -6.86 -4.58 -28.72
N TYR A 590 -6.03 -3.68 -29.26
CA TYR A 590 -6.41 -2.78 -30.35
C TYR A 590 -5.32 -2.75 -31.43
N PRO A 591 -5.66 -2.47 -32.70
CA PRO A 591 -4.66 -2.14 -33.70
C PRO A 591 -3.76 -1.00 -33.21
N MET A 592 -2.45 -1.12 -33.43
CA MET A 592 -1.47 -0.15 -32.99
C MET A 592 -0.99 0.66 -34.20
N ASP A 593 -1.37 1.94 -34.27
CA ASP A 593 -0.98 2.86 -35.35
C ASP A 593 -0.17 4.08 -34.86
N MET A 594 0.11 4.12 -33.55
CA MET A 594 0.94 5.16 -32.94
C MET A 594 2.43 4.82 -33.05
N THR A 595 3.26 5.87 -33.14
CA THR A 595 4.72 5.74 -33.12
C THR A 595 5.21 5.42 -31.71
N VAL A 596 5.58 4.16 -31.50
CA VAL A 596 6.25 3.68 -30.28
C VAL A 596 7.59 3.08 -30.68
N ILE A 597 8.66 3.48 -30.02
CA ILE A 597 10.03 3.06 -30.35
C ILE A 597 10.51 2.09 -29.27
N PHE A 598 11.06 0.95 -29.70
CA PHE A 598 11.68 -0.06 -28.83
C PHE A 598 13.08 -0.38 -29.32
N GLU A 599 14.10 -0.05 -28.53
CA GLU A 599 15.51 -0.24 -28.89
C GLU A 599 16.32 -0.73 -27.69
N ASP A 600 17.32 -1.58 -27.89
CA ASP A 600 18.29 -2.01 -26.90
C ASP A 600 17.68 -2.63 -25.61
N ASN A 601 16.44 -3.14 -25.67
CA ASN A 601 15.86 -3.91 -24.57
C ASN A 601 16.22 -5.39 -24.69
N THR A 602 16.28 -6.06 -23.54
CA THR A 602 16.44 -7.52 -23.45
C THR A 602 15.18 -8.15 -22.89
N PHE A 603 14.62 -9.13 -23.61
CA PHE A 603 13.47 -9.93 -23.19
C PHE A 603 13.92 -11.36 -22.91
N THR A 604 13.87 -11.77 -21.66
CA THR A 604 14.31 -13.10 -21.21
C THR A 604 13.11 -13.92 -20.74
N LEU A 605 12.91 -15.08 -21.36
CA LEU A 605 11.90 -16.06 -20.97
C LEU A 605 12.47 -16.94 -19.86
N ILE A 606 11.96 -16.81 -18.64
CA ILE A 606 12.46 -17.56 -17.49
C ILE A 606 11.72 -18.90 -17.31
N ASP A 607 12.44 -19.95 -16.97
CA ASP A 607 11.89 -21.30 -16.78
C ASP A 607 11.26 -21.54 -15.39
N ARG A 608 11.59 -20.68 -14.41
CA ARG A 608 11.12 -20.80 -13.03
C ARG A 608 10.19 -19.64 -12.67
N PRO A 609 9.09 -19.89 -11.93
CA PRO A 609 8.67 -21.16 -11.31
C PRO A 609 8.15 -22.21 -12.31
N LEU A 610 7.77 -21.77 -13.50
CA LEU A 610 7.39 -22.58 -14.67
C LEU A 610 7.49 -21.69 -15.90
N LYS A 611 7.53 -22.25 -17.11
CA LYS A 611 7.37 -21.54 -18.40
C LYS A 611 6.04 -21.92 -19.04
N THR A 612 5.20 -20.96 -19.40
CA THR A 612 3.91 -21.29 -20.03
C THR A 612 4.12 -21.89 -21.42
N GLY A 613 3.29 -22.85 -21.82
CA GLY A 613 3.43 -23.60 -23.08
C GLY A 613 3.03 -22.85 -24.36
N ARG A 614 3.36 -21.55 -24.49
CA ARG A 614 3.03 -20.73 -25.66
C ARG A 614 4.17 -20.70 -26.67
N GLU A 615 3.87 -20.92 -27.94
CA GLU A 615 4.86 -20.77 -29.03
C GLU A 615 5.15 -19.30 -29.34
N ASN A 616 4.12 -18.44 -29.33
CA ASN A 616 4.28 -17.01 -29.61
C ASN A 616 4.15 -16.18 -28.33
N ARG A 617 5.18 -15.37 -28.06
CA ARG A 617 5.30 -14.48 -26.89
C ARG A 617 4.78 -13.05 -27.15
N MET A 618 4.29 -12.80 -28.36
CA MET A 618 3.68 -11.53 -28.80
C MET A 618 2.25 -11.78 -29.28
N ARG A 619 1.26 -11.23 -28.57
CA ARG A 619 -0.17 -11.43 -28.86
C ARG A 619 -0.79 -10.19 -29.53
N ASN A 620 -1.62 -10.41 -30.55
CA ASN A 620 -2.43 -9.37 -31.21
C ASN A 620 -1.65 -8.16 -31.77
N LEU A 621 -0.35 -8.31 -32.02
CA LEU A 621 0.46 -7.28 -32.66
C LEU A 621 0.54 -7.55 -34.17
N ASP A 622 0.30 -6.50 -34.96
CA ASP A 622 0.45 -6.58 -36.42
C ASP A 622 1.89 -6.93 -36.80
N GLN A 623 2.06 -7.61 -37.94
CA GLN A 623 3.37 -8.12 -38.36
C GLN A 623 4.44 -7.01 -38.48
N PRO A 624 4.19 -5.84 -39.11
CA PRO A 624 5.19 -4.78 -39.22
C PRO A 624 5.66 -4.25 -37.85
N VAL A 625 4.72 -4.17 -36.89
CA VAL A 625 5.02 -3.75 -35.51
C VAL A 625 5.93 -4.79 -34.84
N ARG A 626 5.60 -6.08 -34.98
CA ARG A 626 6.42 -7.17 -34.42
C ARG A 626 7.83 -7.20 -35.00
N GLU A 627 7.97 -7.00 -36.31
CA GLU A 627 9.27 -6.96 -36.99
C GLU A 627 10.11 -5.78 -36.51
N THR A 628 9.51 -4.60 -36.37
CA THR A 628 10.19 -3.40 -35.86
C THR A 628 10.70 -3.63 -34.42
N ILE A 629 9.84 -4.17 -33.55
CA ILE A 629 10.23 -4.50 -32.17
C ILE A 629 11.33 -5.56 -32.14
N ARG A 630 11.27 -6.59 -33.00
CA ARG A 630 12.32 -7.63 -33.04
C ARG A 630 13.66 -7.11 -33.55
N ALA A 631 13.66 -6.16 -34.48
CA ALA A 631 14.89 -5.66 -35.10
C ALA A 631 15.78 -4.87 -34.12
N GLY A 632 15.18 -4.16 -33.16
CA GLY A 632 15.90 -3.31 -32.21
C GLY A 632 16.17 -3.94 -30.85
N ASN A 633 15.82 -5.21 -30.61
CA ASN A 633 15.84 -5.78 -29.25
C ASN A 633 16.33 -7.23 -29.22
N VAL A 634 16.82 -7.67 -28.06
CA VAL A 634 17.28 -9.04 -27.82
C VAL A 634 16.16 -9.88 -27.21
N PHE A 635 15.94 -11.09 -27.73
CA PHE A 635 14.99 -12.07 -27.20
C PHE A 635 15.73 -13.36 -26.86
N GLU A 636 15.72 -13.72 -25.58
CA GLU A 636 16.31 -14.94 -25.04
C GLU A 636 15.16 -15.87 -24.63
N GLU A 637 14.96 -16.97 -25.38
CA GLU A 637 13.85 -17.92 -25.17
C GLU A 637 14.25 -19.23 -24.52
#